data_AF-A0A519L9A6-F1
#
_entry.id   AF-A0A519L9A6-F1
#
_cell.length_a   1.000
_cell.length_b   1.000
_cell.length_c   1.000
_cell.angle_alpha   90.00
_cell.angle_beta   90.00
_cell.angle_gamma   90.00
#
_symmetry.space_group_name_H-M   'P 1'
#
loop_
_entity.id
_entity.type
_entity.pdbx_description
1 polymer ?
#
loop_
_entity_poly.entity_id
_entity_poly.type
_entity_poly.pdbx_seq_one_letter_code
_entity_poly.pdbx_strand_id
1 'polypeptide(L)'
;MTVFSGLMAAALLLAQDPQTPPPPAADPTVTDLGEVIVNSRPAEEVASSFVDTIGAPATSRRLARWHGAVCVSVANLSTEPAQYLIDRVSTVAEDVGLEVGEPGCTANIVIVAAGDAAGVANAMVEEYSRAFRPGGSGMTQPLSALRDFRTSDRPVRWWQVSVPVDSESGERAVRLPGEDAPKI
;
A
#
# COMPACT_ATOMS: atom_id res chain seq x y z
N MET A 1 56.74 -57.91 -10.30
CA MET A 1 57.49 -58.66 -11.33
C MET A 1 56.50 -59.43 -12.18
N THR A 2 56.05 -58.84 -13.29
CA THR A 2 55.76 -59.46 -14.60
C THR A 2 55.15 -58.40 -15.50
N VAL A 3 55.89 -58.12 -16.58
CA VAL A 3 55.58 -57.25 -17.72
C VAL A 3 54.91 -58.13 -18.77
N PHE A 4 53.94 -57.64 -19.55
CA PHE A 4 53.92 -57.76 -21.02
C PHE A 4 52.68 -57.09 -21.66
N SER A 5 52.97 -56.31 -22.70
CA SER A 5 52.23 -56.08 -23.96
C SER A 5 50.71 -55.85 -23.93
N GLY A 6 50.18 -54.76 -24.47
CA GLY A 6 50.56 -54.14 -25.74
C GLY A 6 49.66 -54.69 -26.86
N LEU A 7 48.49 -54.07 -27.06
CA LEU A 7 47.76 -54.16 -28.32
C LEU A 7 47.16 -52.79 -28.64
N MET A 8 47.73 -52.22 -29.70
CA MET A 8 47.31 -51.01 -30.38
C MET A 8 46.05 -51.35 -31.18
N ALA A 9 44.91 -50.71 -30.88
CA ALA A 9 43.71 -50.76 -31.73
C ALA A 9 43.46 -49.36 -32.28
N ALA A 10 43.58 -49.28 -33.60
CA ALA A 10 43.43 -48.07 -34.40
C ALA A 10 41.99 -47.51 -34.36
N ALA A 11 41.92 -46.20 -34.52
CA ALA A 11 40.73 -45.38 -34.55
C ALA A 11 39.70 -45.78 -35.62
N LEU A 12 38.42 -45.75 -35.24
CA LEU A 12 37.38 -45.17 -36.09
C LEU A 12 36.69 -44.06 -35.30
N LEU A 13 37.11 -42.82 -35.55
CA LEU A 13 36.27 -41.66 -35.25
C LEU A 13 35.05 -41.74 -36.17
N LEU A 14 33.90 -42.08 -35.60
CA LEU A 14 32.61 -41.77 -36.22
C LEU A 14 32.48 -40.24 -36.21
N ALA A 15 32.53 -39.63 -37.39
CA ALA A 15 32.05 -38.28 -37.59
C ALA A 15 30.55 -38.26 -37.25
N GLN A 16 30.22 -37.75 -36.07
CA GLN A 16 28.85 -37.40 -35.72
C GLN A 16 28.62 -35.99 -36.24
N ASP A 17 27.89 -35.87 -37.35
CA ASP A 17 27.28 -34.59 -37.70
C ASP A 17 26.44 -34.13 -36.49
N PRO A 18 26.58 -32.87 -36.03
CA PRO A 18 25.71 -32.34 -35.00
C PRO A 18 24.28 -32.37 -35.52
N GLN A 19 23.51 -33.36 -35.09
CA GLN A 19 22.09 -33.46 -35.34
C GLN A 19 21.44 -32.24 -34.69
N THR A 20 21.07 -31.25 -35.51
CA THR A 20 20.25 -30.14 -35.05
C THR A 20 18.91 -30.75 -34.64
N PRO A 21 18.44 -30.55 -33.40
CA PRO A 21 17.14 -31.07 -32.99
C PRO A 21 16.07 -30.57 -33.97
N PRO A 22 15.14 -31.43 -34.44
CA PRO A 22 14.02 -30.96 -35.22
C PRO A 22 13.26 -29.90 -34.42
N PRO A 23 12.77 -28.82 -35.06
CA PRO A 23 11.99 -27.81 -34.38
C PRO A 23 10.81 -28.50 -33.68
N PRO A 24 10.45 -28.07 -32.45
CA PRO A 24 9.31 -28.64 -31.74
C PRO A 24 8.08 -28.58 -32.65
N ALA A 25 7.36 -29.70 -32.73
CA ALA A 25 6.10 -29.76 -33.47
C ALA A 25 5.18 -28.66 -32.95
N ALA A 26 4.70 -27.80 -33.84
CA ALA A 26 3.75 -26.76 -33.48
C ALA A 26 2.50 -27.42 -32.90
N ASP A 27 2.21 -27.12 -31.63
CA ASP A 27 1.02 -27.59 -30.94
C ASP A 27 -0.22 -27.01 -31.65
N PRO A 28 -1.13 -27.84 -32.21
CA PRO A 28 -2.22 -27.36 -33.06
C PRO A 28 -3.30 -26.56 -32.30
N THR A 29 -3.20 -26.42 -30.99
CA THR A 29 -4.06 -25.52 -30.20
C THR A 29 -3.45 -24.13 -30.07
N VAL A 30 -3.17 -23.48 -31.20
CA VAL A 30 -3.00 -22.02 -31.22
C VAL A 30 -4.40 -21.43 -31.05
N THR A 31 -4.71 -20.98 -29.84
CA THR A 31 -5.95 -20.25 -29.58
C THR A 31 -5.90 -18.94 -30.37
N ASP A 32 -6.64 -18.87 -31.47
CA ASP A 32 -6.85 -17.64 -32.21
C ASP A 32 -7.70 -16.69 -31.35
N LEU A 33 -7.06 -15.63 -30.83
CA LEU A 33 -7.71 -14.63 -29.98
C LEU A 33 -8.53 -13.62 -30.80
N GLY A 34 -8.59 -13.74 -32.13
CA GLY A 34 -9.17 -12.73 -33.00
C GLY A 34 -8.45 -11.39 -32.89
N GLU A 35 -9.12 -10.31 -33.28
CA GLU A 35 -8.57 -8.95 -33.16
C GLU A 35 -8.53 -8.53 -31.68
N VAL A 36 -7.32 -8.43 -31.12
CA VAL A 36 -7.09 -7.92 -29.77
C VAL A 36 -6.91 -6.40 -29.84
N ILE A 37 -7.96 -5.66 -29.47
CA ILE A 37 -7.89 -4.19 -29.34
C ILE A 37 -7.36 -3.84 -27.94
N VAL A 38 -6.14 -3.32 -27.87
CA VAL A 38 -5.54 -2.80 -26.63
C VAL A 38 -5.83 -1.31 -26.53
N ASN A 39 -6.81 -0.94 -25.69
CA ASN A 39 -7.05 0.46 -25.35
C ASN A 39 -6.08 0.90 -24.27
N SER A 40 -5.03 1.65 -24.63
CA SER A 40 -4.13 2.24 -23.64
C SER A 40 -4.82 3.42 -22.94
N ARG A 41 -4.87 3.41 -21.61
CA ARG A 41 -5.11 4.63 -20.83
C ARG A 41 -3.79 5.41 -20.71
N PRO A 42 -3.80 6.74 -20.73
CA PRO A 42 -2.62 7.54 -20.41
C PRO A 42 -2.03 7.10 -19.06
N ALA A 43 -0.70 6.91 -19.00
CA ALA A 43 -0.03 6.43 -17.80
C ALA A 43 -0.28 7.33 -16.57
N GLU A 44 -0.36 8.65 -16.81
CA GLU A 44 -0.67 9.64 -15.78
C GLU A 44 -2.08 9.46 -15.19
N GLU A 45 -3.07 9.12 -16.01
CA GLU A 45 -4.45 8.87 -15.56
C GLU A 45 -4.52 7.61 -14.68
N VAL A 46 -3.81 6.55 -15.06
CA VAL A 46 -3.72 5.30 -14.28
C VAL A 46 -3.01 5.54 -12.95
N ALA A 47 -1.88 6.25 -12.97
CA ALA A 47 -1.13 6.59 -11.77
C ALA A 47 -1.96 7.44 -10.81
N SER A 48 -2.61 8.49 -11.31
CA SER A 48 -3.42 9.40 -10.49
C SER A 48 -4.62 8.66 -9.88
N SER A 49 -5.33 7.85 -10.68
CA SER A 49 -6.45 7.05 -10.20
C SER A 49 -6.03 6.04 -9.11
N PHE A 50 -4.87 5.42 -9.26
CA PHE A 50 -4.34 4.50 -8.26
C PHE A 50 -3.97 5.24 -6.95
N VAL A 51 -3.26 6.36 -7.07
CA VAL A 51 -2.88 7.19 -5.91
C VAL A 51 -4.12 7.72 -5.19
N ASP A 52 -5.13 8.19 -5.91
CA ASP A 52 -6.39 8.65 -5.32
C ASP A 52 -7.15 7.51 -4.63
N THR A 53 -7.08 6.29 -5.17
CA THR A 53 -7.72 5.12 -4.57
C THR A 53 -7.05 4.72 -3.26
N ILE A 54 -5.72 4.73 -3.22
CA ILE A 54 -4.96 4.36 -2.02
C ILE A 54 -4.94 5.49 -0.99
N GLY A 55 -4.78 6.71 -1.47
CA GLY A 55 -4.71 7.92 -0.66
C GLY A 55 -6.07 8.38 -0.16
N ALA A 56 -7.19 7.95 -0.77
CA ALA A 56 -8.58 8.22 -0.37
C ALA A 56 -8.82 9.65 0.19
N PRO A 57 -8.46 10.73 -0.53
CA PRO A 57 -8.50 12.10 -0.02
C PRO A 57 -9.94 12.55 0.24
N ALA A 58 -10.14 13.34 1.30
CA ALA A 58 -11.47 13.87 1.65
C ALA A 58 -12.20 14.47 0.43
N THR A 59 -13.54 14.37 0.40
CA THR A 59 -14.33 14.76 -0.76
C THR A 59 -14.02 16.17 -1.24
N SER A 60 -13.78 16.33 -2.55
CA SER A 60 -13.42 17.59 -3.18
C SER A 60 -12.14 18.24 -2.62
N ARG A 61 -11.24 17.45 -2.04
CA ARG A 61 -9.91 17.88 -1.57
C ARG A 61 -8.81 17.15 -2.32
N ARG A 62 -7.63 17.78 -2.32
CA ARG A 62 -6.37 17.16 -2.76
C ARG A 62 -5.83 16.26 -1.65
N LEU A 63 -4.84 15.44 -1.99
CA LEU A 63 -4.08 14.66 -1.00
C LEU A 63 -3.54 15.56 0.10
N ALA A 64 -3.76 15.16 1.34
CA ALA A 64 -3.19 15.82 2.49
C ALA A 64 -1.66 15.64 2.49
N ARG A 65 -0.95 16.65 2.98
CA ARG A 65 0.50 16.57 3.21
C ARG A 65 0.75 16.44 4.70
N TRP A 66 1.77 15.67 5.05
CA TRP A 66 2.30 15.63 6.41
C TRP A 66 3.05 16.94 6.71
N HIS A 67 2.82 17.51 7.89
CA HIS A 67 3.46 18.74 8.35
C HIS A 67 4.27 18.57 9.64
N GLY A 68 4.11 17.43 10.33
CA GLY A 68 4.85 17.11 11.54
C GLY A 68 5.39 15.69 11.50
N ALA A 69 6.11 15.32 12.55
CA ALA A 69 6.71 14.00 12.67
C ALA A 69 5.66 12.88 12.63
N VAL A 70 6.03 11.75 12.05
CA VAL A 70 5.23 10.53 12.00
C VAL A 70 5.39 9.77 13.32
N CYS A 71 4.27 9.51 13.98
CA CYS A 71 4.20 8.82 15.27
C CYS A 71 3.26 7.63 15.15
N VAL A 72 3.85 6.42 15.14
CA VAL A 72 3.13 5.17 14.90
C VAL A 72 2.88 4.47 16.23
N SER A 73 1.64 4.00 16.42
CA SER A 73 1.27 3.10 17.51
C SER A 73 0.59 1.86 16.97
N VAL A 74 0.92 0.72 17.55
CA VAL A 74 0.34 -0.58 17.20
C VAL A 74 -0.28 -1.21 18.44
N ALA A 75 -1.54 -1.63 18.34
CA ALA A 75 -2.29 -2.27 19.42
C ALA A 75 -2.74 -3.69 19.04
N ASN A 76 -2.96 -4.51 20.07
CA ASN A 76 -3.50 -5.88 19.98
C ASN A 76 -2.63 -6.87 19.18
N LEU A 77 -1.32 -6.65 19.13
CA LEU A 77 -0.35 -7.61 18.60
C LEU A 77 0.68 -7.95 19.68
N SER A 78 1.33 -9.11 19.54
CA SER A 78 2.53 -9.40 20.32
C SER A 78 3.66 -8.44 19.92
N THR A 79 4.65 -8.30 20.80
CA THR A 79 5.72 -7.30 20.65
C THR A 79 6.45 -7.40 19.32
N GLU A 80 6.84 -8.60 18.89
CA GLU A 80 7.61 -8.79 17.65
C GLU A 80 6.89 -8.27 16.39
N PRO A 81 5.67 -8.71 16.03
CA PRO A 81 4.96 -8.17 14.88
C PRO A 81 4.56 -6.70 15.05
N ALA A 82 4.32 -6.23 16.28
CA ALA A 82 4.07 -4.82 16.53
C ALA A 82 5.28 -3.94 16.21
N GLN A 83 6.47 -4.34 16.68
CA GLN A 83 7.72 -3.63 16.41
C GLN A 83 8.05 -3.64 14.92
N TYR A 84 7.88 -4.79 14.23
CA TYR A 84 8.07 -4.86 12.78
C TYR A 84 7.21 -3.84 12.02
N LEU A 85 5.93 -3.67 12.40
CA LEU A 85 5.05 -2.69 11.76
C LEU A 85 5.45 -1.25 12.06
N ILE A 86 5.86 -0.96 13.30
CA ILE A 86 6.38 0.36 13.71
C ILE A 86 7.61 0.69 12.87
N ASP A 87 8.61 -0.20 12.87
CA ASP A 87 9.86 -0.03 12.14
C ASP A 87 9.60 0.15 10.65
N ARG A 88 8.73 -0.68 10.05
CA ARG A 88 8.44 -0.60 8.63
C ARG A 88 7.81 0.74 8.23
N VAL A 89 6.86 1.24 9.03
CA VAL A 89 6.23 2.54 8.74
C VAL A 89 7.21 3.68 8.95
N SER A 90 8.03 3.63 10.01
CA SER A 90 9.08 4.61 10.28
C SER A 90 10.12 4.68 9.16
N THR A 91 10.63 3.54 8.68
CA THR A 91 11.55 3.50 7.53
C THR A 91 10.93 4.10 6.28
N VAL A 92 9.66 3.78 5.97
CA VAL A 92 8.98 4.37 4.81
C VAL A 92 8.82 5.88 4.96
N ALA A 93 8.58 6.38 6.17
CA ALA A 93 8.50 7.81 6.45
C ALA A 93 9.85 8.50 6.19
N GLU A 94 10.94 7.93 6.69
CA GLU A 94 12.30 8.43 6.45
C GLU A 94 12.67 8.43 4.96
N ASP A 95 12.35 7.34 4.25
CA ASP A 95 12.63 7.18 2.81
C ASP A 95 11.98 8.27 1.95
N VAL A 96 10.83 8.81 2.40
CA VAL A 96 10.11 9.91 1.72
C VAL A 96 10.38 11.28 2.34
N GLY A 97 11.38 11.38 3.23
CA GLY A 97 11.86 12.63 3.82
C GLY A 97 11.00 13.19 4.95
N LEU A 98 10.17 12.35 5.59
CA LEU A 98 9.43 12.73 6.80
C LEU A 98 10.27 12.47 8.04
N GLU A 99 10.07 13.30 9.07
CA GLU A 99 10.63 13.08 10.38
C GLU A 99 9.86 11.98 11.11
N VAL A 100 10.55 11.09 11.80
CA VAL A 100 9.94 10.11 12.71
C VAL A 100 9.97 10.68 14.13
N GLY A 101 8.89 10.51 14.87
CA GLY A 101 8.79 11.05 16.23
C GLY A 101 9.63 10.28 17.25
N GLU A 102 10.11 11.00 18.26
CA GLU A 102 10.84 10.43 19.39
C GLU A 102 9.96 9.52 20.27
N PRO A 103 10.57 8.62 21.08
CA PRO A 103 9.83 7.79 22.02
C PRO A 103 8.89 8.61 22.92
N GLY A 104 7.63 8.20 22.99
CA GLY A 104 6.59 8.88 23.78
C GLY A 104 5.83 9.97 23.02
N CYS A 105 6.08 10.17 21.72
CA CYS A 105 5.31 11.09 20.91
C CYS A 105 3.83 10.65 20.75
N THR A 106 2.95 11.62 20.54
CA THR A 106 1.52 11.36 20.36
C THR A 106 1.26 10.71 19.01
N ALA A 107 0.68 9.50 19.03
CA ALA A 107 0.40 8.75 17.81
C ALA A 107 -0.54 9.52 16.86
N ASN A 108 -0.13 9.63 15.59
CA ASN A 108 -0.93 10.14 14.48
C ASN A 108 -1.17 9.08 13.39
N ILE A 109 -0.56 7.90 13.54
CA ILE A 109 -0.90 6.66 12.85
C ILE A 109 -1.17 5.60 13.91
N VAL A 110 -2.38 5.04 13.91
CA VAL A 110 -2.78 3.99 14.85
C VAL A 110 -3.18 2.74 14.08
N ILE A 111 -2.44 1.66 14.30
CA ILE A 111 -2.70 0.36 13.70
C ILE A 111 -3.26 -0.55 14.79
N VAL A 112 -4.44 -1.08 14.56
CA VAL A 112 -5.11 -1.97 15.52
C VAL A 112 -5.35 -3.32 14.87
N ALA A 113 -4.76 -4.37 15.40
CA ALA A 113 -5.15 -5.73 15.05
C ALA A 113 -6.42 -6.13 15.80
N ALA A 114 -7.31 -6.87 15.16
CA ALA A 114 -8.56 -7.29 15.78
C ALA A 114 -9.01 -8.63 15.21
N GLY A 115 -9.36 -9.57 16.10
CA GLY A 115 -10.03 -10.81 15.71
C GLY A 115 -11.45 -10.56 15.22
N ASP A 116 -12.13 -9.56 15.81
CA ASP A 116 -13.39 -8.99 15.32
C ASP A 116 -13.17 -7.51 14.93
N ALA A 117 -12.74 -7.29 13.69
CA ALA A 117 -12.48 -5.96 13.18
C ALA A 117 -13.74 -5.08 13.12
N ALA A 118 -14.92 -5.67 12.89
CA ALA A 118 -16.18 -4.92 12.88
C ALA A 118 -16.56 -4.43 14.28
N GLY A 119 -16.53 -5.31 15.28
CA GLY A 119 -16.77 -4.95 16.67
C GLY A 119 -15.84 -3.84 17.16
N VAL A 120 -14.53 -3.97 16.90
CA VAL A 120 -13.54 -2.95 17.28
C VAL A 120 -13.78 -1.61 16.56
N ALA A 121 -13.98 -1.62 15.24
CA ALA A 121 -14.25 -0.39 14.49
C ALA A 121 -15.53 0.31 14.95
N ASN A 122 -16.59 -0.44 15.25
CA ASN A 122 -17.84 0.11 15.79
C ASN A 122 -17.60 0.79 17.15
N ALA A 123 -16.96 0.10 18.09
CA ALA A 123 -16.67 0.62 19.42
C ALA A 123 -15.79 1.89 19.36
N MET A 124 -14.76 1.91 18.51
CA MET A 124 -13.90 3.08 18.34
C MET A 124 -14.65 4.30 17.81
N VAL A 125 -15.52 4.11 16.81
CA VAL A 125 -16.30 5.22 16.21
C VAL A 125 -17.36 5.73 17.19
N GLU A 126 -17.94 4.85 18.00
CA GLU A 126 -18.95 5.22 19.02
C GLU A 126 -18.32 5.97 20.19
N GLU A 127 -17.23 5.46 20.75
CA GLU A 127 -16.52 6.07 21.89
C GLU A 127 -15.81 7.37 21.49
N TYR A 128 -15.11 7.36 20.35
CA TYR A 128 -14.27 8.48 19.90
C TYR A 128 -14.83 9.18 18.67
N SER A 129 -16.14 9.41 18.64
CA SER A 129 -16.84 10.00 17.48
C SER A 129 -16.19 11.26 16.90
N ARG A 130 -15.65 12.15 17.75
CA ARG A 130 -14.94 13.37 17.31
C ARG A 130 -13.61 13.10 16.63
N ALA A 131 -12.92 12.00 16.96
CA ALA A 131 -11.67 11.61 16.30
C ALA A 131 -11.93 11.07 14.88
N PHE A 132 -13.10 10.44 14.64
CA PHE A 132 -13.49 9.96 13.32
C PHE A 132 -14.25 11.01 12.50
N ARG A 133 -14.99 11.91 13.16
CA ARG A 133 -15.79 12.97 12.54
C ARG A 133 -15.64 14.28 13.34
N PRO A 134 -14.55 15.03 13.13
CA PRO A 134 -14.33 16.30 13.83
C PRO A 134 -15.35 17.39 13.45
N GLY A 135 -16.04 17.24 12.31
CA GLY A 135 -17.15 18.10 11.90
C GLY A 135 -16.78 19.30 11.01
N GLY A 136 -15.50 19.52 10.71
CA GLY A 136 -15.07 20.52 9.73
C GLY A 136 -15.21 20.03 8.28
N SER A 137 -15.48 20.95 7.36
CA SER A 137 -15.74 20.65 5.95
C SER A 137 -14.50 20.11 5.22
N GLY A 138 -14.62 18.93 4.61
CA GLY A 138 -13.53 18.30 3.86
C GLY A 138 -12.37 17.82 4.73
N MET A 139 -12.64 17.52 6.00
CA MET A 139 -11.65 16.88 6.88
C MET A 139 -11.61 15.36 6.74
N THR A 140 -12.70 14.76 6.27
CA THR A 140 -12.86 13.30 6.23
C THR A 140 -13.58 12.83 4.97
N GLN A 141 -13.55 11.52 4.74
CA GLN A 141 -14.39 10.83 3.77
C GLN A 141 -15.89 10.91 4.12
N PRO A 142 -16.80 10.64 3.16
CA PRO A 142 -18.25 10.65 3.40
C PRO A 142 -18.71 9.57 4.39
N LEU A 143 -19.96 9.68 4.84
CA LEU A 143 -20.57 8.72 5.78
C LEU A 143 -20.62 7.29 5.24
N SER A 144 -20.69 7.10 3.93
CA SER A 144 -20.62 5.77 3.30
C SER A 144 -19.28 5.10 3.56
N ALA A 145 -18.17 5.81 3.35
CA ALA A 145 -16.83 5.28 3.64
C ALA A 145 -16.62 4.99 5.13
N LEU A 146 -17.20 5.80 6.03
CA LEU A 146 -17.15 5.50 7.47
C LEU A 146 -17.96 4.24 7.81
N ARG A 147 -19.09 4.04 7.14
CA ARG A 147 -19.86 2.80 7.25
C ARG A 147 -19.04 1.62 6.74
N ASP A 148 -18.38 1.74 5.60
CA ASP A 148 -17.51 0.68 5.06
C ASP A 148 -16.36 0.35 6.02
N PHE A 149 -15.73 1.36 6.63
CA PHE A 149 -14.73 1.16 7.69
C PHE A 149 -15.27 0.32 8.87
N ARG A 150 -16.54 0.53 9.24
CA ARG A 150 -17.21 -0.20 10.33
C ARG A 150 -17.66 -1.60 9.93
N THR A 151 -18.17 -1.78 8.72
CA THR A 151 -18.95 -2.98 8.32
C THR A 151 -18.30 -3.84 7.24
N SER A 152 -17.21 -3.41 6.61
CA SER A 152 -16.56 -4.17 5.53
C SER A 152 -15.84 -5.41 6.04
N ASP A 153 -15.89 -6.52 5.32
CA ASP A 153 -15.11 -7.74 5.63
C ASP A 153 -13.66 -7.68 5.12
N ARG A 154 -13.18 -6.51 4.68
CA ARG A 154 -11.79 -6.35 4.22
C ARG A 154 -10.80 -6.60 5.37
N PRO A 155 -9.68 -7.29 5.09
CA PRO A 155 -8.67 -7.60 6.11
C PRO A 155 -7.95 -6.36 6.62
N VAL A 156 -7.87 -5.31 5.79
CA VAL A 156 -7.32 -4.01 6.17
C VAL A 156 -8.37 -2.95 5.88
N ARG A 157 -8.59 -2.07 6.86
CA ARG A 157 -9.53 -0.95 6.79
C ARG A 157 -8.79 0.31 7.16
N TRP A 158 -9.03 1.37 6.39
CA TRP A 158 -8.32 2.64 6.57
C TRP A 158 -9.33 3.77 6.74
N TRP A 159 -9.07 4.61 7.73
CA TRP A 159 -9.77 5.86 7.93
C TRP A 159 -8.75 6.95 8.25
N GLN A 160 -8.95 8.13 7.70
CA GLN A 160 -8.05 9.25 7.92
C GLN A 160 -8.82 10.54 8.12
N VAL A 161 -8.18 11.44 8.85
CA VAL A 161 -8.66 12.79 9.10
C VAL A 161 -7.53 13.75 8.73
N SER A 162 -7.85 14.71 7.88
CA SER A 162 -6.95 15.79 7.47
C SER A 162 -7.54 17.13 7.86
N VAL A 163 -6.71 18.16 7.97
CA VAL A 163 -7.16 19.53 8.26
C VAL A 163 -6.88 20.39 7.03
N PRO A 164 -7.91 20.95 6.37
CA PRO A 164 -7.69 21.99 5.38
C PRO A 164 -7.07 23.23 6.03
N VAL A 165 -5.99 23.71 5.43
CA VAL A 165 -5.24 24.89 5.86
C VAL A 165 -5.21 25.92 4.75
N ASP A 166 -5.04 27.18 5.12
CA ASP A 166 -4.71 28.26 4.19
C ASP A 166 -3.31 28.04 3.62
N SER A 167 -3.13 28.33 2.32
CA SER A 167 -1.88 28.04 1.63
C SER A 167 -0.74 29.01 1.97
N GLU A 168 -1.07 30.22 2.45
CA GLU A 168 -0.09 31.25 2.76
C GLU A 168 0.29 31.23 4.25
N SER A 169 -0.72 31.21 5.13
CA SER A 169 -0.51 31.25 6.58
C SER A 169 -0.29 29.87 7.21
N GLY A 170 -0.76 28.80 6.56
CA GLY A 170 -0.80 27.46 7.14
C GLY A 170 -1.83 27.29 8.27
N GLU A 171 -2.60 28.34 8.58
CA GLU A 171 -3.65 28.27 9.59
C GLU A 171 -4.84 27.44 9.10
N ARG A 172 -5.60 26.86 10.04
CA ARG A 172 -6.78 26.05 9.70
C ARG A 172 -7.81 26.90 8.95
N ALA A 173 -8.17 26.48 7.74
CA ALA A 173 -9.13 27.18 6.87
C ALA A 173 -10.57 26.68 7.03
N VAL A 174 -10.86 25.87 8.05
CA VAL A 174 -12.19 25.33 8.32
C VAL A 174 -12.62 25.54 9.77
N ARG A 175 -13.89 25.90 9.93
CA ARG A 175 -14.52 26.01 11.25
C ARG A 175 -14.82 24.62 11.82
N LEU A 176 -14.45 24.39 13.08
CA LEU A 176 -14.87 23.21 13.84
C LEU A 176 -16.15 23.50 14.65
N PRO A 177 -16.93 22.47 14.99
CA PRO A 177 -18.09 22.64 15.87
C PRO A 177 -17.70 23.22 17.23
N GLY A 178 -18.29 24.38 17.57
CA GLY A 178 -18.01 25.07 18.83
C GLY A 178 -16.88 26.10 18.77
N GLU A 179 -16.26 26.31 17.60
CA GLU A 179 -15.23 27.33 17.39
C GLU A 179 -15.72 28.46 16.48
N ASP A 180 -15.08 29.62 16.61
CA ASP A 180 -15.26 30.75 15.70
C ASP A 180 -14.80 30.41 14.28
N ALA A 181 -15.32 31.16 13.31
CA ALA A 181 -14.87 31.02 11.93
C ALA A 181 -13.38 31.39 11.80
N PRO A 182 -12.61 30.66 10.98
CA PRO A 182 -11.20 30.98 10.76
C PRO A 182 -11.07 32.36 10.11
N LYS A 183 -10.00 33.08 10.48
CA LYS A 183 -9.62 34.33 9.84
C LYS A 183 -8.81 33.98 8.61
N ILE A 184 -9.43 34.15 7.45
CA ILE A 184 -8.79 34.05 6.14
C ILE A 184 -8.15 35.39 5.76
#